data_AF-A0A7S1V535-F1
#
_entry.id   AF-A0A7S1V535-F1
#
_cell.length_a   1.000
_cell.length_b   1.000
_cell.length_c   1.000
_cell.angle_alpha   90.00
_cell.angle_beta   90.00
_cell.angle_gamma   90.00
#
_symmetry.space_group_name_H-M   'P 1'
#
loop_
_entity.id
_entity.type
_entity.pdbx_description
1 polymer ?
#
loop_
_entity_poly.entity_id
_entity_poly.type
_entity_poly.pdbx_seq_one_letter_code
_entity_poly.pdbx_strand_id
1 'polypeptide(L)'
;KDSDGYVAMEDIPLTKKDLRDQVQKRKTDTFHSYFFPGHTPTNYIEWWKTEKDAKEFSYPVSYKKRYEPYVIASRHGIPEFWPGYRGFGYNAAAWHWELDFLGFNYEVIRSHFVVHRNHPGREERVLDKAQEAEIQTFFKYLIGRYNITRKEIYYWRKYLKEY
;
A
#
# COMPACT_ATOMS: atom_id res chain seq x y z
N LYS A 1 -24.15 -10.26 9.14
CA LYS A 1 -24.03 -9.95 7.71
C LYS A 1 -25.24 -9.12 7.31
N ASP A 2 -25.08 -8.11 6.46
CA ASP A 2 -26.19 -7.30 5.94
C ASP A 2 -26.97 -8.06 4.84
N SER A 3 -27.99 -7.40 4.26
CA SER A 3 -28.84 -7.95 3.19
C SER A 3 -28.06 -8.39 1.95
N ASP A 4 -26.85 -7.84 1.75
CA ASP A 4 -26.00 -8.08 0.60
C ASP A 4 -24.89 -9.10 0.89
N GLY A 5 -24.88 -9.70 2.09
CA GLY A 5 -23.95 -10.75 2.48
C GLY A 5 -22.60 -10.26 3.01
N TYR A 6 -22.44 -8.94 3.21
CA TYR A 6 -21.25 -8.30 3.76
C TYR A 6 -21.30 -8.20 5.28
N VAL A 7 -20.18 -7.84 5.93
CA VAL A 7 -20.17 -7.44 7.35
C VAL A 7 -21.07 -6.22 7.51
N ALA A 8 -21.97 -6.24 8.50
CA ALA A 8 -22.94 -5.15 8.72
C ALA A 8 -22.21 -3.88 9.18
N MET A 9 -22.76 -2.70 8.86
CA MET A 9 -22.06 -1.43 9.16
C MET A 9 -21.88 -1.21 10.66
N GLU A 10 -22.79 -1.73 11.48
CA GLU A 10 -22.76 -1.64 12.94
C GLU A 10 -21.65 -2.50 13.55
N ASP A 11 -21.17 -3.50 12.79
CA ASP A 11 -20.06 -4.37 13.20
C ASP A 11 -18.68 -3.77 12.84
N ILE A 12 -18.62 -2.66 12.08
CA ILE A 12 -17.36 -2.02 11.68
C ILE A 12 -16.79 -1.23 12.87
N PRO A 13 -15.55 -1.49 13.30
CA PRO A 13 -14.95 -0.74 14.40
C PRO A 13 -14.75 0.72 13.99
N LEU A 14 -15.26 1.63 14.82
CA LEU A 14 -15.13 3.08 14.59
C LEU A 14 -13.95 3.68 15.33
N THR A 15 -13.52 3.05 16.43
CA THR A 15 -12.35 3.45 17.19
C THR A 15 -11.29 2.37 17.20
N LYS A 16 -10.04 2.77 17.43
CA LYS A 16 -8.91 1.84 17.58
C LYS A 16 -9.05 0.94 18.81
N LYS A 17 -9.80 1.39 19.83
CA LYS A 17 -10.19 0.55 20.97
C LYS A 17 -11.12 -0.57 20.50
N ASP A 18 -12.17 -0.25 19.74
CA ASP A 18 -13.10 -1.25 19.20
C ASP A 18 -12.37 -2.23 18.29
N LEU A 19 -11.48 -1.73 17.43
CA LEU A 19 -10.66 -2.56 16.55
C LEU A 19 -9.79 -3.52 17.37
N ARG A 20 -9.12 -3.05 18.44
CA ARG A 20 -8.34 -3.91 19.33
C ARG A 20 -9.21 -5.00 19.97
N ASP A 21 -10.37 -4.62 20.49
CA ASP A 21 -11.31 -5.55 21.13
C ASP A 21 -11.79 -6.61 20.11
N GLN A 22 -12.01 -6.22 18.85
CA GLN A 22 -12.37 -7.14 17.77
C GLN A 22 -11.22 -8.07 17.36
N VAL A 23 -9.98 -7.57 17.25
CA VAL A 23 -8.79 -8.37 16.93
C VAL A 23 -8.53 -9.41 18.01
N GLN A 24 -8.61 -9.02 19.30
CA GLN A 24 -8.47 -9.95 20.42
C GLN A 24 -9.52 -11.07 20.39
N LYS A 25 -10.74 -10.74 19.98
CA LYS A 25 -11.85 -11.69 19.79
C LYS A 25 -11.79 -12.44 18.44
N ARG A 26 -10.74 -12.23 17.63
CA ARG A 26 -10.56 -12.82 16.30
C ARG A 26 -11.71 -12.55 15.32
N LYS A 27 -12.39 -11.42 15.47
CA LYS A 27 -13.45 -10.97 14.55
C LYS A 27 -12.91 -10.23 13.32
N THR A 28 -11.76 -9.59 13.49
CA THR A 28 -11.09 -8.77 12.48
C THR A 28 -9.59 -9.11 12.51
N ASP A 29 -8.94 -9.10 11.35
CA ASP A 29 -7.50 -9.33 11.22
C ASP A 29 -6.89 -8.32 10.23
N THR A 30 -5.58 -8.26 10.18
CA THR A 30 -4.81 -7.48 9.22
C THR A 30 -5.17 -7.93 7.79
N PHE A 31 -5.45 -6.96 6.92
CA PHE A 31 -5.81 -7.23 5.52
C PHE A 31 -4.69 -8.00 4.81
N HIS A 32 -4.99 -9.14 4.17
CA HIS A 32 -3.98 -10.06 3.64
C HIS A 32 -2.84 -10.34 4.64
N SER A 33 -3.15 -10.73 5.88
CA SER A 33 -2.16 -11.03 6.92
C SER A 33 -1.10 -12.07 6.51
N TYR A 34 -1.42 -12.94 5.55
CA TYR A 34 -0.49 -13.89 4.94
C TYR A 34 0.57 -13.24 4.02
N PHE A 35 0.29 -12.06 3.46
CA PHE A 35 1.19 -11.33 2.57
C PHE A 35 2.06 -10.36 3.36
N PHE A 36 2.97 -10.92 4.16
CA PHE A 36 3.86 -10.17 5.04
C PHE A 36 4.61 -9.01 4.35
N PRO A 37 5.16 -9.15 3.12
CA PRO A 37 5.87 -8.05 2.45
C PRO A 37 5.04 -6.76 2.33
N GLY A 38 3.72 -6.88 2.14
CA GLY A 38 2.81 -5.75 2.03
C GLY A 38 2.56 -4.98 3.32
N HIS A 39 3.10 -5.47 4.45
CA HIS A 39 2.93 -4.86 5.78
C HIS A 39 4.24 -4.46 6.45
N THR A 40 5.37 -4.96 5.94
CA THR A 40 6.67 -4.87 6.61
C THR A 40 7.13 -3.48 7.08
N PRO A 41 6.88 -2.37 6.36
CA PRO A 41 7.26 -1.05 6.86
C PRO A 41 6.49 -0.60 8.10
N THR A 42 5.26 -1.07 8.30
CA THR A 42 4.44 -0.68 9.44
C THR A 42 4.90 -1.37 10.71
N ASN A 43 5.46 -0.60 11.65
CA ASN A 43 5.71 -1.09 12.99
C ASN A 43 4.40 -1.20 13.79
N TYR A 44 3.76 -2.36 13.79
CA TYR A 44 2.49 -2.55 14.48
C TYR A 44 2.56 -2.41 16.00
N ILE A 45 3.72 -2.63 16.64
CA ILE A 45 3.89 -2.40 18.08
C ILE A 45 3.74 -0.91 18.37
N GLU A 46 4.42 -0.09 17.58
CA GLU A 46 4.29 1.38 17.63
C GLU A 46 2.88 1.82 17.24
N TRP A 47 2.36 1.27 16.15
CA TRP A 47 1.02 1.59 15.68
C TRP A 47 -0.03 1.30 16.72
N TRP A 48 0.04 0.20 17.48
CA TRP A 48 -0.98 -0.14 18.46
C TRP A 48 -1.00 0.75 19.70
N LYS A 49 0.04 1.55 20.00
CA LYS A 49 0.05 2.42 21.19
C LYS A 49 -1.18 3.34 21.27
N THR A 50 -1.68 3.61 22.47
CA THR A 50 -2.76 4.59 22.63
C THR A 50 -2.19 6.00 22.45
N GLU A 51 -3.05 7.00 22.23
CA GLU A 51 -2.62 8.40 22.13
C GLU A 51 -1.90 8.89 23.40
N LYS A 52 -2.28 8.35 24.58
CA LYS A 52 -1.59 8.65 25.85
C LYS A 52 -0.18 8.09 25.91
N ASP A 53 0.08 6.99 25.21
CA ASP A 53 1.37 6.28 25.21
C ASP A 53 2.29 6.74 24.06
N ALA A 54 1.71 7.38 23.04
CA ALA A 54 2.43 7.85 21.86
C ALA A 54 2.93 9.28 22.09
N LYS A 55 4.22 9.52 21.82
CA LYS A 55 4.82 10.85 21.90
C LYS A 55 4.43 11.75 20.71
N GLU A 56 4.18 11.14 19.55
CA GLU A 56 3.94 11.81 18.28
C GLU A 56 2.72 11.20 17.59
N PHE A 57 2.00 12.00 16.79
CA PHE A 57 0.79 11.58 16.05
C PHE A 57 1.09 10.53 14.96
N SER A 58 2.29 10.60 14.39
CA SER A 58 2.80 9.72 13.34
C SER A 58 4.17 9.14 13.72
N TYR A 59 4.75 8.33 12.84
CA TYR A 59 6.15 7.94 12.90
C TYR A 59 6.69 7.62 11.51
N PRO A 60 7.98 7.89 11.24
CA PRO A 60 8.57 7.65 9.94
C PRO A 60 8.76 6.15 9.69
N VAL A 61 8.60 5.76 8.42
CA VAL A 61 8.91 4.42 7.93
C VAL A 61 9.67 4.52 6.62
N SER A 62 10.55 3.56 6.35
CA SER A 62 11.18 3.45 5.03
C SER A 62 10.29 2.63 4.11
N TYR A 63 10.01 3.17 2.92
CA TYR A 63 9.32 2.42 1.88
C TYR A 63 10.02 1.09 1.58
N LYS A 64 9.22 0.06 1.28
CA LYS A 64 9.68 -1.25 0.81
C LYS A 64 8.82 -1.70 -0.36
N LYS A 65 9.43 -2.40 -1.32
CA LYS A 65 8.72 -3.01 -2.45
C LYS A 65 7.52 -3.83 -1.92
N ARG A 66 6.37 -3.70 -2.58
CA ARG A 66 5.07 -4.33 -2.24
C ARG A 66 4.31 -3.69 -1.07
N TYR A 67 4.89 -2.70 -0.39
CA TYR A 67 4.15 -1.89 0.58
C TYR A 67 3.25 -0.90 -0.16
N GLU A 68 1.94 -1.15 -0.16
CA GLU A 68 0.96 -0.34 -0.88
C GLU A 68 -0.11 0.18 0.11
N PRO A 69 0.27 1.09 1.04
CA PRO A 69 -0.66 1.64 2.01
C PRO A 69 -1.68 2.56 1.35
N TYR A 70 -2.81 2.76 2.02
CA TYR A 70 -3.63 3.95 1.79
C TYR A 70 -2.90 5.17 2.36
N VAL A 71 -2.75 6.21 1.55
CA VAL A 71 -2.03 7.43 1.96
C VAL A 71 -2.89 8.67 1.82
N ILE A 72 -2.58 9.67 2.64
CA ILE A 72 -3.04 11.06 2.48
C ILE A 72 -1.80 11.86 2.11
N ALA A 73 -1.86 12.60 1.01
CA ALA A 73 -0.73 13.39 0.55
C ALA A 73 -1.19 14.70 -0.11
N SER A 74 -0.30 15.68 -0.15
CA SER A 74 -0.56 16.94 -0.84
C SER A 74 -0.80 16.68 -2.33
N ARG A 75 -1.83 17.32 -2.90
CA ARG A 75 -2.04 17.31 -4.35
C ARG A 75 -0.90 18.00 -5.11
N HIS A 76 -0.20 18.93 -4.45
CA HIS A 76 0.86 19.69 -5.10
C HIS A 76 2.17 18.92 -5.03
N GLY A 77 2.79 18.70 -6.20
CA GLY A 77 4.07 18.00 -6.31
C GLY A 77 3.99 16.47 -6.33
N ILE A 78 2.81 15.88 -6.10
CA ILE A 78 2.62 14.43 -6.20
C ILE A 78 2.43 14.02 -7.67
N PRO A 79 3.12 12.98 -8.16
CA PRO A 79 2.91 12.45 -9.51
C PRO A 79 1.50 11.89 -9.67
N GLU A 80 0.99 11.92 -10.89
CA GLU A 80 -0.24 11.21 -11.25
C GLU A 80 0.05 9.72 -11.43
N PHE A 81 -1.00 8.89 -11.39
CA PHE A 81 -0.87 7.47 -11.68
C PHE A 81 -0.45 7.24 -13.15
N TRP A 82 0.44 6.27 -13.37
CA TRP A 82 0.85 5.88 -14.73
C TRP A 82 -0.34 5.29 -15.52
N PRO A 83 -0.75 5.90 -16.65
CA PRO A 83 -1.95 5.48 -17.37
C PRO A 83 -1.78 4.21 -18.21
N GLY A 84 -0.55 3.70 -18.37
CA GLY A 84 -0.27 2.51 -19.17
C GLY A 84 -0.74 1.20 -18.52
N TYR A 85 -0.86 1.15 -17.18
CA TYR A 85 -1.34 -0.04 -16.50
C TYR A 85 -2.87 -0.14 -16.54
N ARG A 86 -3.38 -1.07 -17.35
CA ARG A 86 -4.82 -1.36 -17.44
C ARG A 86 -5.12 -2.71 -16.80
N GLY A 87 -5.91 -2.71 -15.72
CA GLY A 87 -6.57 -3.92 -15.22
C GLY A 87 -5.78 -4.85 -14.30
N PHE A 88 -4.59 -4.44 -13.82
CA PHE A 88 -3.77 -5.22 -12.88
C PHE A 88 -3.18 -4.33 -11.76
N GLY A 89 -2.85 -4.93 -10.61
CA GLY A 89 -2.43 -4.27 -9.37
C GLY A 89 -1.16 -3.41 -9.42
N TYR A 90 -0.52 -3.23 -10.59
CA TYR A 90 0.65 -2.38 -10.73
C TYR A 90 0.37 -0.87 -10.69
N ASN A 91 -0.89 -0.44 -10.83
CA ASN A 91 -1.25 0.98 -10.72
C ASN A 91 -0.79 1.58 -9.38
N ALA A 92 -1.18 0.95 -8.28
CA ALA A 92 -0.80 1.40 -6.94
C ALA A 92 0.70 1.19 -6.71
N ALA A 93 1.24 0.01 -7.04
CA ALA A 93 2.64 -0.30 -6.87
C ALA A 93 3.58 0.70 -7.57
N ALA A 94 3.34 0.98 -8.85
CA ALA A 94 4.19 1.85 -9.66
C ALA A 94 4.14 3.31 -9.19
N TRP A 95 2.98 3.76 -8.73
CA TRP A 95 2.87 5.09 -8.13
C TRP A 95 3.72 5.18 -6.86
N HIS A 96 3.69 4.18 -5.98
CA HIS A 96 4.56 4.14 -4.81
C HIS A 96 6.06 4.05 -5.18
N TRP A 97 6.41 3.35 -6.26
CA TRP A 97 7.80 3.34 -6.76
C TRP A 97 8.23 4.74 -7.20
N GLU A 98 7.39 5.47 -7.94
CA GLU A 98 7.67 6.83 -8.37
C GLU A 98 7.86 7.78 -7.17
N LEU A 99 7.02 7.66 -6.14
CA LEU A 99 7.19 8.41 -4.90
C LEU A 99 8.52 8.11 -4.20
N ASP A 100 8.92 6.84 -4.11
CA ASP A 100 10.20 6.43 -3.52
C ASP A 100 11.38 6.99 -4.33
N PHE A 101 11.32 6.95 -5.67
CA PHE A 101 12.34 7.55 -6.54
C PHE A 101 12.48 9.07 -6.34
N LEU A 102 11.36 9.75 -6.10
CA LEU A 102 11.34 11.19 -5.86
C LEU A 102 11.71 11.57 -4.42
N GLY A 103 12.02 10.59 -3.56
CA GLY A 103 12.46 10.82 -2.18
C GLY A 103 11.33 11.26 -1.25
N PHE A 104 10.09 10.85 -1.52
CA PHE A 104 8.98 11.10 -0.59
C PHE A 104 9.20 10.36 0.73
N ASN A 105 8.95 11.05 1.83
CA ASN A 105 8.95 10.46 3.15
C ASN A 105 7.60 9.80 3.44
N TYR A 106 7.65 8.61 4.05
CA TYR A 106 6.47 7.90 4.50
C TYR A 106 6.37 8.01 6.02
N GLU A 107 5.17 8.34 6.49
CA GLU A 107 4.83 8.31 7.90
C GLU A 107 3.54 7.53 8.11
N VAL A 108 3.51 6.74 9.18
CA VAL A 108 2.30 6.02 9.59
C VAL A 108 1.60 6.82 10.67
N ILE A 109 0.34 7.18 10.41
CA ILE A 109 -0.54 7.82 11.40
C ILE A 109 -1.01 6.77 12.41
N ARG A 110 -0.86 7.06 13.70
CA ARG A 110 -1.14 6.08 14.78
C ARG A 110 -2.62 5.95 15.12
N SER A 111 -3.41 7.00 14.95
CA SER A 111 -4.81 7.04 15.39
C SER A 111 -5.81 6.60 14.32
N HIS A 112 -5.36 6.35 13.09
CA HIS A 112 -6.22 6.08 11.95
C HIS A 112 -6.00 4.66 11.38
N PHE A 113 -7.07 4.08 10.84
CA PHE A 113 -7.07 2.81 10.12
C PHE A 113 -8.14 2.83 9.03
N VAL A 114 -8.02 1.89 8.10
CA VAL A 114 -9.03 1.59 7.09
C VAL A 114 -9.49 0.16 7.29
N VAL A 115 -10.79 -0.09 7.14
CA VAL A 115 -11.37 -1.43 7.22
C VAL A 115 -11.73 -1.90 5.82
N HIS A 116 -11.13 -3.01 5.40
CA HIS A 116 -11.57 -3.72 4.20
C HIS A 116 -12.76 -4.62 4.56
N ARG A 117 -13.91 -4.41 3.90
CA ARG A 117 -15.05 -5.32 4.00
C ARG A 117 -14.84 -6.45 3.00
N ASN A 118 -14.72 -7.67 3.51
CA ASN A 118 -14.59 -8.86 2.65
C ASN A 118 -15.73 -8.92 1.66
N HIS A 119 -15.38 -9.12 0.40
CA HIS A 119 -16.30 -9.27 -0.72
C HIS A 119 -15.95 -10.54 -1.50
N PRO A 120 -16.88 -11.09 -2.30
CA PRO A 120 -16.55 -12.18 -3.22
C PRO A 120 -15.31 -11.82 -4.05
N GLY A 121 -14.36 -12.74 -4.12
CA GLY A 121 -13.18 -12.60 -4.97
C GLY A 121 -13.62 -12.50 -6.43
N ARG A 122 -12.88 -11.72 -7.22
CA ARG A 122 -12.94 -11.82 -8.69
C ARG A 122 -11.88 -12.82 -9.14
N GLU A 123 -12.08 -13.42 -10.31
CA GLU A 123 -11.10 -14.34 -10.89
C GLU A 123 -9.69 -13.75 -10.89
N GLU A 124 -8.72 -14.61 -10.56
CA GLU A 124 -7.30 -14.27 -10.56
C GLU A 124 -6.90 -13.87 -11.98
N ARG A 125 -6.49 -12.61 -12.16
CA ARG A 125 -6.02 -12.15 -13.47
C ARG A 125 -4.54 -12.48 -13.58
N VAL A 126 -4.16 -13.19 -14.64
CA VAL A 126 -2.77 -13.59 -14.89
C VAL A 126 -2.00 -12.42 -15.50
N LEU A 127 -0.74 -12.26 -15.09
CA LEU A 127 0.21 -11.36 -15.74
C LEU A 127 0.41 -11.77 -17.21
N ASP A 128 0.12 -10.88 -18.13
CA ASP A 128 0.37 -11.10 -19.56
C ASP A 128 1.65 -10.38 -20.04
N LYS A 129 2.14 -10.75 -21.22
CA LYS A 129 3.33 -10.15 -21.85
C LYS A 129 3.18 -8.65 -22.14
N ALA A 130 1.96 -8.15 -22.32
CA ALA A 130 1.73 -6.73 -22.57
C ALA A 130 2.02 -5.93 -21.28
N GLN A 131 1.68 -6.48 -20.11
CA GLN A 131 1.97 -5.86 -18.82
C GLN A 131 3.47 -5.81 -18.51
N GLU A 132 4.23 -6.85 -18.86
CA GLU A 132 5.70 -6.82 -18.75
C GLU A 132 6.32 -5.70 -19.60
N ALA A 133 5.79 -5.50 -20.82
CA ALA A 133 6.22 -4.41 -21.68
C ALA A 133 5.87 -3.04 -21.07
N GLU A 134 4.69 -2.91 -20.43
CA GLU A 134 4.29 -1.68 -19.74
C GLU A 134 5.22 -1.32 -18.58
N ILE A 135 5.69 -2.31 -17.82
CA ILE A 135 6.69 -2.07 -16.78
C ILE A 135 7.96 -1.44 -17.36
N GLN A 136 8.45 -1.95 -18.49
CA GLN A 136 9.64 -1.37 -19.14
C GLN A 136 9.37 0.06 -19.64
N THR A 137 8.16 0.32 -20.15
CA THR A 137 7.74 1.65 -20.60
C THR A 137 7.68 2.62 -19.43
N PHE A 138 7.13 2.21 -18.28
CA PHE A 138 7.10 3.01 -17.06
C PHE A 138 8.51 3.42 -16.60
N PHE A 139 9.47 2.50 -16.56
CA PHE A 139 10.85 2.87 -16.19
C PHE A 139 11.51 3.81 -17.21
N LYS A 140 11.24 3.66 -18.51
CA LYS A 140 11.71 4.63 -19.52
C LYS A 140 11.10 6.01 -19.30
N TYR A 141 9.82 6.07 -18.93
CA TYR A 141 9.17 7.31 -18.53
C TYR A 141 9.89 7.94 -17.34
N LEU A 142 10.18 7.19 -16.27
CA LEU A 142 10.91 7.72 -15.11
C LEU A 142 12.28 8.30 -15.47
N ILE A 143 13.05 7.62 -16.35
CA ILE A 143 14.33 8.14 -16.86
C ILE A 143 14.12 9.48 -17.56
N GLY A 144 13.19 9.52 -18.52
CA GLY A 144 12.98 10.71 -19.34
C GLY A 144 12.38 11.88 -18.57
N ARG A 145 11.47 11.59 -17.63
CA ARG A 145 10.71 12.58 -16.84
C ARG A 145 11.56 13.23 -15.77
N TYR A 146 12.36 12.42 -15.07
CA TYR A 146 13.06 12.83 -13.85
C TYR A 146 14.59 12.80 -13.96
N ASN A 147 15.13 12.48 -15.14
CA ASN A 147 16.57 12.36 -15.38
C ASN A 147 17.27 11.37 -14.41
N ILE A 148 16.55 10.31 -14.03
CA ILE A 148 17.06 9.25 -13.14
C ILE A 148 18.12 8.43 -13.89
N THR A 149 19.22 8.10 -13.22
CA THR A 149 20.32 7.36 -13.82
C THR A 149 19.98 5.89 -14.05
N ARG A 150 20.60 5.29 -15.07
CA ARG A 150 20.47 3.83 -15.31
C ARG A 150 20.94 2.98 -14.13
N LYS A 151 21.80 3.50 -13.24
CA LYS A 151 22.29 2.79 -12.06
C LYS A 151 21.22 2.69 -10.97
N GLU A 152 20.48 3.77 -10.74
CA GLU A 152 19.32 3.79 -9.83
C GLU A 152 18.23 2.84 -10.33
N ILE A 153 18.05 2.73 -11.64
CA ILE A 153 17.12 1.78 -12.25
C ILE A 153 17.66 0.35 -12.25
N TYR A 154 18.98 0.14 -12.37
CA TYR A 154 19.56 -1.20 -12.33
C TYR A 154 19.34 -1.88 -10.97
N TYR A 155 19.43 -1.12 -9.87
CA TYR A 155 19.00 -1.57 -8.55
C TYR A 155 17.57 -2.13 -8.62
N TRP A 156 16.67 -1.41 -9.28
CA TRP A 156 15.27 -1.81 -9.47
C TRP A 156 15.05 -2.95 -10.49
N ARG A 157 15.84 -3.06 -11.57
CA ARG A 157 15.71 -4.13 -12.58
C ARG A 157 15.99 -5.53 -12.02
N LYS A 158 16.80 -5.65 -10.96
CA LYS A 158 16.95 -6.92 -10.21
C LYS A 158 15.60 -7.42 -9.71
N TYR A 159 14.70 -6.51 -9.34
CA TYR A 159 13.39 -6.82 -8.77
C TYR A 159 12.29 -7.07 -9.80
N LEU A 160 12.58 -6.95 -11.10
CA LEU A 160 11.66 -7.29 -12.20
C LEU A 160 11.82 -8.73 -12.70
N LYS A 161 12.99 -9.34 -12.47
CA LYS A 161 13.29 -10.72 -12.91
C LYS A 161 12.76 -11.80 -11.95
N GLU A 162 12.12 -11.41 -10.85
CA GLU A 162 11.61 -12.30 -9.80
C GLU A 162 10.07 -12.35 -9.75
N TYR A 163 9.42 -12.10 -10.89
CA TYR A 163 8.00 -12.39 -11.10
C TYR A 163 7.87 -13.53 -12.11
#